data_AF-A0A6B0T5H6-F1
#
_entry.id   AF-A0A6B0T5H6-F1
#
_cell.length_a   1.000
_cell.length_b   1.000
_cell.length_c   1.000
_cell.angle_alpha   90.00
_cell.angle_beta   90.00
_cell.angle_gamma   90.00
#
_symmetry.space_group_name_H-M   'P 1'
#
loop_
_entity.id
_entity.type
_entity.pdbx_description
1 polymer ?
#
loop_
_entity_poly.entity_id
_entity_poly.type
_entity_poly.pdbx_seq_one_letter_code
_entity_poly.pdbx_strand_id
1 'polypeptide(L)'
;MPPKETETFVRTITDDECCQILSAIESEAKAVKELSEECEIPLSTTYRKVNRLQEAGLVREKIRLSSSGNHTSVYEQEFDGAMITLSNDGEFEVELVSETGQPNRHRITAD
;
A
#
# COMPACT_ATOMS: atom_id res chain seq x y z
N MET A 1 0.33 10.53 -21.33
CA MET A 1 0.30 10.72 -19.86
C MET A 1 0.01 9.36 -19.27
N PRO A 2 0.72 8.89 -18.22
CA PRO A 2 0.45 7.59 -17.64
C PRO A 2 -0.99 7.51 -17.09
N PRO A 3 -1.56 6.30 -16.95
CA PRO A 3 -2.85 6.11 -16.29
C PRO A 3 -2.86 6.74 -14.89
N LYS A 4 -4.00 7.27 -14.44
CA LYS A 4 -4.12 7.90 -13.10
C LYS A 4 -3.72 6.97 -11.96
N GLU A 5 -4.01 5.68 -12.14
CA GLU A 5 -3.64 4.62 -11.21
C GLU A 5 -2.12 4.44 -11.13
N THR A 6 -1.41 4.46 -12.28
CA THR A 6 0.06 4.43 -12.33
C THR A 6 0.66 5.67 -11.68
N GLU A 7 0.11 6.86 -11.95
CA GLU A 7 0.58 8.10 -11.31
C GLU A 7 0.38 8.03 -9.77
N THR A 8 -0.76 7.50 -9.34
CA THR A 8 -1.06 7.32 -7.91
C THR A 8 -0.10 6.34 -7.25
N PHE A 9 0.15 5.19 -7.89
CA PHE A 9 1.13 4.21 -7.43
C PHE A 9 2.52 4.83 -7.31
N VAL A 10 3.06 5.39 -8.40
CA VAL A 10 4.41 5.97 -8.43
C VAL A 10 4.58 7.04 -7.37
N ARG A 11 3.65 8.00 -7.31
CA ARG A 11 3.73 9.08 -6.32
C ARG A 11 3.67 8.53 -4.89
N THR A 12 3.08 7.35 -4.67
CA THR A 12 2.90 6.76 -3.33
C THR A 12 4.15 6.00 -2.91
N ILE A 13 4.79 5.27 -3.82
CA ILE A 13 6.05 4.58 -3.53
C ILE A 13 7.27 5.51 -3.52
N THR A 14 7.16 6.72 -4.06
CA THR A 14 8.20 7.77 -3.97
C THR A 14 8.01 8.71 -2.77
N ASP A 15 7.08 8.38 -1.88
CA ASP A 15 6.77 9.17 -0.69
C ASP A 15 7.42 8.49 0.52
N ASP A 16 8.43 9.13 1.10
CA ASP A 16 9.25 8.53 2.17
C ASP A 16 8.42 8.06 3.37
N GLU A 17 7.40 8.82 3.76
CA GLU A 17 6.50 8.46 4.86
C GLU A 17 5.64 7.24 4.49
N CYS A 18 5.23 7.09 3.23
CA CYS A 18 4.56 5.89 2.75
C CYS A 18 5.49 4.67 2.78
N CYS A 19 6.74 4.83 2.36
CA CYS A 19 7.75 3.76 2.42
C CYS A 19 8.00 3.33 3.87
N GLN A 20 8.10 4.28 4.80
CA GLN A 20 8.24 3.99 6.22
C GLN A 20 7.05 3.20 6.76
N ILE A 21 5.82 3.59 6.42
CA ILE A 21 4.61 2.87 6.81
C ILE A 21 4.62 1.43 6.26
N LEU A 22 5.00 1.24 4.99
CA LEU A 22 5.11 -0.09 4.38
C LEU A 22 6.14 -0.97 5.09
N SER A 23 7.33 -0.42 5.39
CA SER A 23 8.34 -1.14 6.17
C SER A 23 7.86 -1.49 7.58
N ALA A 24 7.08 -0.61 8.22
CA ALA A 24 6.55 -0.87 9.56
C ALA A 24 5.56 -2.04 9.60
N ILE A 25 4.87 -2.34 8.50
CA ILE A 25 3.88 -3.44 8.43
C ILE A 25 4.40 -4.72 7.76
N GLU A 26 5.68 -4.76 7.38
CA GLU A 26 6.30 -5.91 6.71
C GLU A 26 6.13 -7.21 7.52
N SER A 27 6.32 -7.13 8.84
CA SER A 27 6.28 -8.31 9.73
C SER A 27 4.94 -8.51 10.43
N GLU A 28 4.17 -7.45 10.67
CA GLU A 28 2.91 -7.51 11.41
C GLU A 28 1.94 -6.41 10.96
N ALA A 29 0.65 -6.75 10.84
CA ALA A 29 -0.40 -5.77 10.61
C ALA A 29 -0.47 -4.74 11.75
N LYS A 30 -0.65 -3.45 11.45
CA LYS A 30 -0.69 -2.39 12.47
C LYS A 30 -1.85 -1.43 12.29
N ALA A 31 -2.39 -0.94 13.39
CA ALA A 31 -3.39 0.14 13.40
C ALA A 31 -2.72 1.47 13.02
N VAL A 32 -3.52 2.42 12.52
CA VAL A 32 -3.02 3.76 12.15
C VAL A 32 -2.33 4.47 13.33
N LYS A 33 -2.80 4.24 14.56
CA LYS A 33 -2.17 4.81 15.76
C LYS A 33 -0.77 4.23 16.01
N GLU A 34 -0.64 2.91 15.91
CA GLU A 34 0.65 2.22 16.05
C GLU A 34 1.64 2.74 14.98
N LEU A 35 1.17 2.91 13.73
CA LEU A 35 1.97 3.46 12.63
C LEU A 35 2.39 4.92 12.86
N SER A 36 1.48 5.75 13.39
CA SER A 36 1.77 7.14 13.72
C SER A 36 2.87 7.24 14.78
N GLU A 37 2.80 6.41 15.81
CA GLU A 37 3.78 6.37 16.90
C GLU A 37 5.13 5.83 16.40
N GLU A 38 5.15 4.70 15.69
CA GLU A 38 6.38 4.04 15.26
C GLU A 38 7.12 4.76 14.15
N CYS A 39 6.40 5.33 13.18
CA CYS A 39 7.01 6.09 12.09
C CYS A 39 7.27 7.56 12.45
N GLU A 40 6.87 8.00 13.65
CA GLU A 40 6.92 9.41 14.08
C GLU A 40 6.18 10.37 13.12
N ILE A 41 5.11 9.88 12.48
CA ILE A 41 4.27 10.65 11.55
C ILE A 41 3.04 11.17 12.31
N PRO A 42 2.64 12.45 12.15
CA PRO A 42 1.42 12.96 12.76
C PRO A 42 0.19 12.12 12.38
N LEU A 43 -0.65 11.77 13.36
CA LEU A 43 -1.79 10.85 13.18
C LEU A 43 -2.70 11.18 11.98
N SER A 44 -3.02 12.46 11.77
CA SER A 44 -3.84 12.90 10.64
C SER A 44 -3.15 12.71 9.28
N THR A 45 -1.81 12.81 9.24
CA THR A 45 -1.01 12.48 8.07
C THR A 45 -0.95 10.97 7.87
N THR A 46 -0.77 10.17 8.92
CA THR A 46 -0.79 8.71 8.83
C THR A 46 -2.10 8.19 8.24
N TYR A 47 -3.26 8.68 8.69
CA TYR A 47 -4.56 8.34 8.09
C TYR A 47 -4.60 8.62 6.58
N ARG A 48 -4.15 9.81 6.15
CA ARG A 48 -4.12 10.19 4.74
C ARG A 48 -3.20 9.27 3.91
N LYS A 49 -2.05 8.88 4.46
CA LYS A 49 -1.06 8.03 3.79
C LYS A 49 -1.54 6.59 3.70
N VAL A 50 -2.11 6.04 4.78
CA VAL A 50 -2.71 4.70 4.78
C VAL A 50 -3.86 4.59 3.78
N ASN A 51 -4.77 5.57 3.74
CA ASN A 51 -5.84 5.60 2.74
C ASN A 51 -5.29 5.56 1.31
N ARG A 52 -4.22 6.32 1.07
CA ARG A 52 -3.57 6.40 -0.23
C ARG A 52 -2.84 5.10 -0.62
N LEU A 53 -2.19 4.45 0.34
CA LEU A 53 -1.61 3.11 0.16
C LEU A 53 -2.70 2.09 -0.17
N GLN A 54 -3.86 2.18 0.47
CA GLN A 54 -5.01 1.31 0.21
C GLN A 54 -5.62 1.56 -1.17
N GLU A 55 -5.78 2.82 -1.57
CA GLU A 55 -6.21 3.21 -2.93
C GLU A 55 -5.23 2.71 -4.01
N ALA A 56 -3.93 2.63 -3.70
CA ALA A 56 -2.90 2.09 -4.58
C ALA A 56 -2.81 0.54 -4.55
N GLY A 57 -3.64 -0.14 -3.76
CA GLY A 57 -3.61 -1.60 -3.62
C GLY A 57 -2.37 -2.15 -2.91
N LEU A 58 -1.62 -1.29 -2.20
CA LEU A 58 -0.38 -1.67 -1.52
C LEU A 58 -0.64 -2.26 -0.12
N VAL A 59 -1.76 -1.89 0.49
CA VAL A 59 -2.18 -2.39 1.81
C VAL A 59 -3.65 -2.77 1.79
N ARG A 60 -4.02 -3.72 2.65
CA ARG A 60 -5.42 -4.05 2.93
C ARG A 60 -5.76 -3.85 4.40
N GLU A 61 -7.01 -3.47 4.65
CA GLU A 61 -7.57 -3.38 6.00
C GLU A 61 -7.98 -4.78 6.51
N LYS A 62 -7.69 -5.06 7.77
CA LYS A 62 -8.16 -6.21 8.54
C LYS A 62 -8.73 -5.74 9.88
N ILE A 63 -9.63 -6.53 10.45
CA ILE A 63 -10.12 -6.30 11.80
C ILE A 63 -9.34 -7.16 12.79
N ARG A 64 -8.60 -6.52 13.70
CA ARG A 64 -8.01 -7.18 14.87
C ARG A 64 -9.06 -7.23 15.97
N LEU A 65 -9.43 -8.44 16.37
CA LEU A 65 -10.34 -8.69 17.50
C LEU A 65 -9.54 -8.65 18.80
N SER A 66 -9.95 -7.79 19.74
CA SER A 66 -9.42 -7.79 21.11
C SER A 66 -10.34 -8.57 22.04
N SER A 67 -9.78 -9.18 23.08
CA SER A 67 -10.53 -9.88 24.13
C SER A 67 -11.45 -8.96 24.95
N SER A 68 -11.26 -7.63 24.87
CA SER A 68 -12.11 -6.60 25.46
C SER A 68 -13.26 -6.14 24.56
N GLY A 69 -13.40 -6.68 23.34
CA GLY A 69 -14.53 -6.42 22.43
C GLY A 69 -14.38 -5.19 21.54
N ASN A 70 -13.26 -4.45 21.63
CA ASN A 70 -13.00 -3.35 20.70
C ASN A 70 -12.40 -3.90 19.40
N HIS A 71 -13.12 -3.73 18.30
CA HIS A 71 -12.61 -3.97 16.94
C HIS A 71 -11.67 -2.83 16.57
N THR A 72 -10.45 -3.16 16.18
CA THR A 72 -9.47 -2.17 15.69
C THR A 72 -9.07 -2.52 14.27
N SER A 73 -9.25 -1.57 13.36
CA SER A 73 -8.73 -1.68 12.00
C SER A 73 -7.21 -1.68 12.03
N VAL A 74 -6.62 -2.70 11.43
CA VAL A 74 -5.18 -2.86 11.23
C VAL A 74 -4.90 -3.04 9.74
N TYR A 75 -3.70 -2.68 9.32
CA TYR A 75 -3.29 -2.68 7.92
C TYR A 75 -2.08 -3.57 7.74
N GLU A 76 -2.09 -4.38 6.69
CA GLU A 76 -0.97 -5.22 6.28
C GLU A 76 -0.70 -5.07 4.78
N GLN A 77 0.49 -5.48 4.37
CA GLN A 77 0.92 -5.45 2.98
C GLN A 77 0.10 -6.45 2.13
N GLU A 78 -0.29 -6.04 0.92
CA GLU A 78 -1.08 -6.85 -0.03
C GLU A 78 -0.27 -7.38 -1.23
N PHE A 79 1.04 -7.14 -1.23
CA PHE A 79 1.97 -7.52 -2.29
C PHE A 79 3.30 -7.96 -1.67
N ASP A 80 4.14 -8.68 -2.41
CA ASP A 80 5.51 -9.04 -2.05
C ASP A 80 6.54 -8.31 -2.93
N GLY A 81 6.12 -7.86 -4.11
CA GLY A 81 6.94 -7.05 -4.99
C GLY A 81 6.13 -6.29 -6.02
N ALA A 82 6.80 -5.37 -6.71
CA ALA A 82 6.22 -4.64 -7.84
C ALA A 82 7.20 -4.70 -9.02
N MET A 83 6.67 -4.97 -10.22
CA MET A 83 7.40 -4.92 -11.48
C MET A 83 6.92 -3.71 -12.28
N ILE A 84 7.86 -2.85 -12.68
CA ILE A 84 7.58 -1.71 -13.55
C ILE A 84 8.19 -2.01 -14.91
N THR A 85 7.37 -2.01 -15.94
CA THR A 85 7.77 -2.25 -17.33
C THR A 85 7.52 -0.99 -18.15
N LEU A 86 8.50 -0.61 -18.98
CA LEU A 86 8.32 0.39 -20.04
C LEU A 86 8.24 -0.35 -21.37
N SER A 87 7.07 -0.34 -22.00
CA SER A 87 6.85 -0.98 -23.29
C SER A 87 7.45 -0.16 -24.44
N ASN A 88 7.56 -0.77 -25.62
CA ASN A 88 8.21 -0.16 -26.79
C ASN A 88 7.45 1.04 -27.36
N ASP A 89 6.17 1.20 -27.03
CA ASP A 89 5.32 2.37 -27.31
C ASP A 89 5.46 3.49 -26.27
N GLY A 90 6.29 3.29 -25.23
CA GLY A 90 6.56 4.28 -24.19
C GLY A 90 5.52 4.30 -23.07
N GLU A 91 4.72 3.25 -22.93
CA GLU A 91 3.74 3.11 -21.85
C GLU A 91 4.36 2.45 -20.60
N PHE A 92 3.98 2.93 -19.42
CA PHE A 92 4.36 2.32 -18.15
C PHE A 92 3.28 1.35 -17.69
N GLU A 93 3.66 0.10 -17.46
CA GLU A 93 2.84 -0.93 -16.84
C GLU A 93 3.42 -1.26 -15.47
N VAL A 94 2.55 -1.34 -14.45
CA VAL A 94 2.91 -1.72 -13.08
C VAL A 94 2.16 -2.99 -12.74
N GLU A 95 2.88 -4.00 -12.29
CA GLU A 95 2.31 -5.28 -11.83
C GLU A 95 2.73 -5.55 -10.38
N LEU A 96 1.75 -5.83 -9.52
CA LEU A 96 1.99 -6.28 -8.15
C LEU A 96 2.13 -7.81 -8.13
N VAL A 97 3.15 -8.29 -7.44
CA VAL A 97 3.47 -9.72 -7.31
C VAL A 97 3.16 -10.15 -5.88
N SER A 98 2.56 -11.32 -5.70
CA SER A 98 2.36 -11.95 -4.40
C SER A 98 2.75 -13.44 -4.41
N GLU A 99 3.42 -13.92 -3.35
CA GLU A 99 3.87 -15.31 -3.16
C GLU A 99 2.71 -16.27 -2.84
N THR A 100 1.56 -15.74 -2.41
CA THR A 100 0.34 -16.52 -2.16
C THR A 100 -0.37 -16.88 -3.47
N GLY A 101 0.29 -17.72 -4.27
CA GLY A 101 -0.32 -18.65 -5.22
C GLY A 101 -0.88 -18.09 -6.53
N GLN A 102 -1.01 -16.78 -6.70
CA GLN A 102 -1.32 -16.15 -7.98
C GLN A 102 -0.81 -14.72 -7.98
N PRO A 103 -0.05 -14.29 -9.02
CA PRO A 103 0.22 -12.87 -9.20
C PRO A 103 -1.14 -12.16 -9.27
N ASN A 104 -1.38 -11.24 -8.36
CA ASN A 104 -2.52 -10.34 -8.45
C ASN A 104 -2.26 -9.42 -9.65
N ARG A 105 -2.66 -9.89 -10.84
CA ARG A 105 -2.54 -9.15 -12.11
C ARG A 105 -3.51 -7.98 -12.09
N HIS A 106 -3.17 -6.95 -11.32
CA HIS A 106 -3.70 -5.62 -11.54
C HIS A 106 -2.93 -5.05 -12.72
N ARG A 107 -3.44 -5.32 -13.92
CA ARG A 107 -3.05 -4.56 -15.11
C ARG A 107 -3.61 -3.16 -14.93
N ILE A 108 -2.79 -2.27 -14.41
CA ILE A 108 -3.09 -0.85 -14.40
C ILE A 108 -2.90 -0.37 -15.85
N THR A 109 -3.95 -0.51 -16.65
CA THR A 109 -4.00 0.04 -18.02
C THR A 109 -4.76 1.35 -18.04
N ALA A 110 -4.24 2.29 -18.84
CA ALA A 110 -5.03 3.42 -19.28
C ALA A 110 -6.07 2.90 -20.28
N ASP A 111 -7.34 3.10 -19.96
CA ASP A 111 -8.36 3.34 -20.99
C ASP A 111 -8.25 4.80 -21.49
#